data_AF-F4XV62-F1
#
_entry.id   AF-F4XV62-F1
#
_cell.length_a   1.000
_cell.length_b   1.000
_cell.length_c   1.000
_cell.angle_alpha   90.00
_cell.angle_beta   90.00
_cell.angle_gamma   90.00
#
_symmetry.space_group_name_H-M   'P 1'
#
loop_
_entity.id
_entity.type
_entity.pdbx_description
1 polymer ?
#
loop_
_entity_poly.entity_id
_entity_poly.type
_entity_poly.pdbx_seq_one_letter_code
_entity_poly.pdbx_strand_id
1 'polypeptide(L)' 'MSVANELVYHAIKMSSADGVYADAERAKVKEAAKILGVADDIVLTLESLVEMERTVVKMRKALIHVNTL' A
#
# COMPACT_ATOMS: atom_id res chain seq x y z
N MET A 1 12.31 9.65 -2.74
CA MET A 1 12.37 8.19 -2.54
C MET A 1 13.36 7.62 -3.53
N SER A 2 13.96 6.44 -3.28
CA SER A 2 14.70 5.73 -4.34
C SER A 2 13.71 5.12 -5.34
N VAL A 3 14.15 4.84 -6.56
CA VAL A 3 13.34 4.15 -7.59
C VAL A 3 12.82 2.80 -7.06
N ALA A 4 13.65 2.07 -6.29
CA ALA A 4 13.25 0.82 -5.67
C ALA A 4 12.09 0.98 -4.68
N ASN A 5 12.11 2.04 -3.85
CA ASN A 5 11.02 2.31 -2.91
C ASN A 5 9.71 2.66 -3.63
N GLU A 6 9.78 3.38 -4.75
CA GLU A 6 8.61 3.71 -5.57
C GLU A 6 8.00 2.45 -6.21
N LEU A 7 8.83 1.54 -6.72
CA LEU A 7 8.36 0.26 -7.26
C LEU A 7 7.68 -0.61 -6.19
N VAL A 8 8.26 -0.70 -4.99
CA VAL A 8 7.67 -1.44 -3.88
C VAL A 8 6.35 -0.80 -3.43
N TYR A 9 6.30 0.52 -3.31
CA TYR A 9 5.08 1.27 -3.01
C TYR A 9 3.96 0.95 -4.02
N HIS A 10 4.27 1.02 -5.32
CA HIS A 10 3.30 0.72 -6.37
C HIS A 10 2.86 -0.75 -6.35
N ALA A 11 3.78 -1.67 -6.08
CA ALA A 11 3.45 -3.09 -5.94
C ALA A 11 2.45 -3.33 -4.80
N ILE A 12 2.70 -2.77 -3.60
CA ILE A 12 1.76 -2.85 -2.46
C ILE A 12 0.39 -2.29 -2.85
N LYS A 13 0.37 -1.11 -3.48
CA LYS A 13 -0.87 -0.43 -3.87
C LYS A 13 -1.67 -1.20 -4.93
N MET A 14 -1.00 -1.84 -5.88
CA MET A 14 -1.63 -2.67 -6.92
C MET A 14 -2.13 -4.01 -6.36
N SER A 15 -1.32 -4.71 -5.56
CA SER A 15 -1.74 -5.98 -4.93
C SER A 15 -2.97 -5.76 -4.05
N SER A 16 -3.02 -4.66 -3.32
CA SER A 16 -4.13 -4.38 -2.41
C SER A 16 -5.37 -3.74 -3.06
N ALA A 17 -5.42 -3.65 -4.39
CA ALA A 17 -6.46 -2.90 -5.11
C ALA A 17 -7.86 -3.52 -5.00
N ASP A 18 -7.94 -4.83 -4.74
CA ASP A 18 -9.21 -5.55 -4.50
C ASP A 18 -9.80 -5.30 -3.10
N GLY A 19 -9.09 -4.56 -2.25
CA GLY A 19 -9.51 -4.22 -0.89
C GLY A 19 -8.77 -4.98 0.20
N VAL A 20 -8.05 -6.06 -0.12
CA VAL A 20 -7.34 -6.91 0.83
C VAL A 20 -5.87 -6.94 0.45
N TYR A 21 -4.97 -6.81 1.43
CA TYR A 21 -3.54 -7.07 1.21
C TYR A 21 -3.17 -8.34 1.97
N ALA A 22 -3.35 -9.49 1.31
CA ALA A 22 -3.26 -10.79 1.94
C ALA A 22 -1.81 -11.18 2.27
N ASP A 23 -1.63 -12.09 3.22
CA ASP A 23 -0.28 -12.52 3.64
C ASP A 23 0.55 -13.13 2.50
N ALA A 24 -0.11 -13.80 1.54
CA ALA A 24 0.55 -14.34 0.36
C ALA A 24 1.11 -13.23 -0.56
N GLU A 25 0.33 -12.15 -0.75
CA GLU A 25 0.75 -11.00 -1.55
C GLU A 25 1.84 -10.21 -0.84
N ARG A 26 1.69 -10.04 0.48
CA ARG A 26 2.70 -9.46 1.36
C ARG A 26 4.03 -10.21 1.26
N ALA A 27 3.99 -11.54 1.28
CA ALA A 27 5.19 -12.36 1.12
C ALA A 27 5.87 -12.11 -0.24
N LYS A 28 5.10 -12.04 -1.33
CA LYS A 28 5.62 -11.78 -2.68
C LYS A 28 6.24 -10.40 -2.83
N VAL A 29 5.62 -9.37 -2.27
CA VAL A 29 6.19 -8.02 -2.27
C VAL A 29 7.48 -7.97 -1.43
N LYS A 30 7.53 -8.65 -0.29
CA LYS A 30 8.77 -8.73 0.53
C LYS A 30 9.90 -9.46 -0.20
N GLU A 31 9.59 -10.52 -0.94
CA GLU A 31 10.57 -11.17 -1.82
C GLU A 31 11.12 -10.20 -2.87
N ALA A 32 10.24 -9.44 -3.55
CA ALA A 32 10.64 -8.45 -4.55
C ALA A 32 11.47 -7.30 -3.93
N ALA A 33 11.08 -6.81 -2.75
CA ALA A 33 11.80 -5.77 -2.03
C ALA A 33 13.22 -6.19 -1.66
N LYS A 34 13.40 -7.45 -1.23
CA LYS A 34 14.73 -8.02 -0.96
C LYS A 34 15.60 -8.07 -2.21
N ILE A 35 15.05 -8.47 -3.36
CA ILE A 35 15.77 -8.46 -4.65
C ILE A 35 16.22 -7.04 -5.01
N LEU A 36 15.39 -6.03 -4.72
CA LEU A 36 15.67 -4.62 -4.97
C LEU A 36 16.56 -3.95 -3.90
N GLY A 37 16.97 -4.68 -2.85
CA GLY A 37 17.79 -4.14 -1.77
C GLY A 37 17.06 -3.15 -0.86
N VAL A 38 15.73 -3.22 -0.80
CA VAL A 38 14.93 -2.38 0.10
C VAL A 38 14.86 -3.06 1.46
N ALA A 39 15.19 -2.31 2.52
CA ALA A 39 15.18 -2.81 3.88
C ALA A 39 13.75 -3.08 4.40
N ASP A 40 13.60 -4.10 5.24
CA ASP A 40 12.28 -4.56 5.73
C ASP A 40 11.50 -3.48 6.50
N ASP A 41 12.20 -2.59 7.21
CA ASP A 41 11.60 -1.44 7.91
C ASP A 41 11.02 -0.39 6.95
N ILE A 42 11.69 -0.16 5.82
CA ILE A 42 11.18 0.68 4.73
C ILE A 42 9.94 0.03 4.11
N VAL A 43 9.96 -1.28 3.85
CA VAL A 43 8.78 -2.00 3.33
C VAL A 43 7.59 -1.84 4.28
N LEU A 44 7.80 -2.06 5.58
CA LEU A 44 6.75 -1.89 6.60
C LEU A 44 6.20 -0.45 6.63
N THR A 45 7.07 0.53 6.46
CA THR A 45 6.68 1.94 6.39
C THR A 45 5.84 2.22 5.15
N LEU A 46 6.19 1.62 3.99
CA LEU A 46 5.42 1.75 2.75
C LEU A 46 4.05 1.06 2.85
N GLU A 47 3.97 -0.12 3.48
CA GLU A 47 2.70 -0.79 3.77
C GLU A 47 1.78 0.11 4.61
N SER A 48 2.33 0.72 5.66
CA SER A 48 1.60 1.64 6.52
C SER A 48 1.13 2.90 5.78
N LEU A 49 1.96 3.45 4.89
CA LEU A 49 1.61 4.59 4.05
C LEU A 49 0.44 4.27 3.12
N VAL A 50 0.48 3.14 2.42
CA VAL A 50 -0.61 2.73 1.50
C VAL A 50 -1.93 2.53 2.25
N GLU A 51 -1.90 1.96 3.44
CA GLU A 51 -3.12 1.79 4.25
C GLU A 51 -3.67 3.13 4.75
N MET A 52 -2.79 4.06 5.13
CA MET A 52 -3.19 5.41 5.53
C MET A 52 -3.85 6.16 4.37
N GLU A 53 -3.28 6.13 3.17
CA GLU A 53 -3.89 6.72 1.97
C GLU A 53 -5.27 6.14 1.69
N ARG A 54 -5.42 4.82 1.77
CA ARG A 54 -6.70 4.12 1.61
C ARG A 54 -7.73 4.61 2.63
N THR A 55 -7.31 4.75 3.89
CA THR A 55 -8.15 5.24 4.97
C THR A 55 -8.62 6.67 4.70
N VAL A 56 -7.73 7.56 4.27
CA VAL A 56 -8.10 8.93 3.89
C VAL A 56 -9.11 8.95 2.73
N VAL A 57 -8.94 8.09 1.72
CA VAL A 57 -9.90 7.98 0.61
C VAL A 57 -11.27 7.49 1.12
N LYS A 58 -11.31 6.50 2.02
CA LYS A 58 -12.54 6.01 2.66
C LYS A 58 -13.23 7.12 3.47
N MET A 59 -12.47 7.85 4.29
CA MET A 59 -12.97 9.01 5.06
C MET A 59 -13.57 10.07 4.15
N ARG A 60 -12.87 10.44 3.07
CA ARG A 60 -13.36 11.41 2.09
C ARG A 60 -14.67 10.95 1.43
N LYS A 61 -14.76 9.68 1.06
CA LYS A 61 -16.00 9.10 0.50
C LYS A 61 -17.14 9.18 1.52
N ALA A 62 -16.90 8.82 2.79
CA ALA A 62 -17.90 8.90 3.83
C ALA A 62 -18.38 10.35 4.08
N LEU A 63 -17.47 11.33 4.16
CA LEU A 63 -17.84 12.73 4.40
C LEU A 63 -18.61 13.36 3.23
N ILE A 64 -18.25 13.03 1.99
CA ILE A 64 -18.83 13.68 0.81
C ILE A 64 -20.06 12.92 0.27
N HIS A 65 -20.10 11.58 0.31
CA HIS A 65 -21.27 10.81 -0.16
C HIS A 65 -22.44 10.77 0.85
N VAL A 66 -22.27 11.29 2.07
CA VAL A 66 -23.38 11.46 3.03
C VAL A 66 -24.36 12.57 2.60
N ASN A 67 -24.06 13.35 1.54
CA ASN A 67 -24.92 14.44 1.07
C ASN A 67 -25.76 14.11 -0.19
N THR A 68 -26.12 12.85 -0.41
CA THR A 68 -27.18 12.49 -1.37
C THR A 68 -28.32 11.80 -0.64
N LEU A 69 -29.17 12.62 0.00
CA LEU A 69 -30.56 12.31 0.37
C LEU A 69 -31.47 13.13 -0.53
#